data_AF-A0A367FQS5-F1
#
_entry.id   AF-A0A367FQS5-F1
#
_cell.length_a   1.000
_cell.length_b   1.000
_cell.length_c   1.000
_cell.angle_alpha   90.00
_cell.angle_beta   90.00
_cell.angle_gamma   90.00
#
_symmetry.space_group_name_H-M   'P 1'
#
loop_
_entity.id
_entity.type
_entity.pdbx_description
1 polymer ?
#
loop_
_entity_poly.entity_id
_entity_poly.type
_entity_poly.pdbx_seq_one_letter_code
_entity_poly.pdbx_strand_id
1 'polypeptide(L)'
;MRRYQEPAKVRLTEGVPVMFVAWNRPYQVEEVLFYWEESEPWWTPENASKPWEELRVRHYQVVARRLRAAEVELVQRGARGWFVEGVAD
;
A
#
# COMPACT_ATOMS: atom_id res chain seq x y z
N MET A 1 -12.45 4.15 -8.93
CA MET A 1 -11.57 3.19 -8.23
C MET A 1 -12.43 2.24 -7.38
N ARG A 2 -12.32 0.92 -7.59
CA ARG A 2 -12.96 -0.11 -6.76
C ARG A 2 -12.09 -0.37 -5.52
N ARG A 3 -12.73 -0.47 -4.35
CA ARG A 3 -12.06 -0.66 -3.05
C ARG A 3 -11.85 -2.14 -2.73
N TYR A 4 -10.72 -2.44 -2.11
CA TYR A 4 -10.31 -3.77 -1.65
C TYR A 4 -9.64 -3.66 -0.27
N GLN A 5 -9.30 -4.79 0.33
CA GLN A 5 -8.37 -4.89 1.48
C GLN A 5 -7.50 -6.14 1.28
N GLU A 6 -6.93 -6.27 0.09
CA GLU A 6 -6.19 -7.48 -0.29
C GLU A 6 -4.76 -7.40 0.29
N PRO A 7 -4.33 -8.39 1.10
CA PRO A 7 -2.95 -8.43 1.56
C PRO A 7 -1.96 -8.51 0.40
N ALA A 8 -0.89 -7.73 0.50
CA ALA A 8 0.13 -7.64 -0.53
C ALA A 8 1.53 -7.88 0.03
N LYS A 9 2.41 -8.42 -0.81
CA LYS A 9 3.86 -8.39 -0.57
C LYS A 9 4.47 -7.42 -1.55
N VAL A 10 5.07 -6.34 -1.05
CA VAL A 10 5.64 -5.27 -1.87
C VAL A 10 7.16 -5.33 -1.83
N ARG A 11 7.79 -5.24 -2.99
CA ARG A 11 9.23 -5.04 -3.13
C ARG A 11 9.49 -3.55 -3.36
N LEU A 12 10.37 -3.00 -2.54
CA LEU A 12 10.81 -1.61 -2.65
C LEU A 12 12.22 -1.55 -3.24
N THR A 13 12.50 -0.47 -3.96
CA THR A 13 13.85 -0.03 -4.33
C THR A 13 13.95 1.43 -3.90
N GLU A 14 14.95 1.74 -3.06
CA GLU A 14 15.14 3.10 -2.51
C GLU A 14 13.88 3.69 -1.82
N GLY A 15 13.07 2.81 -1.21
CA GLY A 15 11.83 3.21 -0.54
C GLY A 15 10.62 3.37 -1.47
N VAL A 16 10.77 3.07 -2.76
CA VAL A 16 9.69 3.19 -3.77
C VAL A 16 9.23 1.80 -4.24
N PRO A 17 7.91 1.53 -4.35
CA PRO A 17 7.41 0.27 -4.89
C PRO A 17 7.84 0.02 -6.33
N VAL A 18 8.42 -1.15 -6.59
CA VAL A 18 8.78 -1.61 -7.95
C VAL A 18 8.00 -2.84 -8.39
N MET A 19 7.48 -3.61 -7.44
CA MET A 19 6.70 -4.81 -7.70
C MET A 19 5.84 -5.15 -6.49
N PHE A 20 4.69 -5.78 -6.70
CA PHE A 20 3.93 -6.39 -5.61
C PHE A 20 3.26 -7.68 -6.03
N VAL A 21 2.90 -8.49 -5.03
CA VAL A 21 2.09 -9.70 -5.19
C VAL A 21 0.82 -9.55 -4.38
N ALA A 22 -0.34 -9.67 -5.04
CA ALA A 22 -1.69 -9.63 -4.47
C ALA A 22 -2.58 -10.64 -5.23
N TRP A 23 -3.59 -11.24 -4.60
CA TRP A 23 -4.40 -12.33 -5.19
C TRP A 23 -3.56 -13.49 -5.76
N ASN A 24 -2.42 -13.77 -5.10
CA ASN A 24 -1.42 -14.74 -5.56
C ASN A 24 -0.90 -14.48 -6.99
N ARG A 25 -0.87 -13.21 -7.42
CA ARG A 25 -0.45 -12.78 -8.77
C ARG A 25 0.57 -11.65 -8.65
N PRO A 26 1.66 -11.67 -9.44
CA PRO A 26 2.62 -10.58 -9.47
C PRO A 26 2.15 -9.42 -10.37
N TYR A 27 2.50 -8.21 -9.97
CA TYR A 27 2.27 -6.96 -10.67
C TYR A 27 3.55 -6.13 -10.68
N GLN A 28 3.95 -5.65 -11.84
CA GLN A 28 5.09 -4.74 -12.00
C GLN A 28 4.59 -3.31 -11.81
N VAL A 29 5.26 -2.51 -10.98
CA VAL A 29 4.99 -1.07 -10.91
C VAL A 29 5.72 -0.40 -12.08
N GLU A 30 4.98 0.37 -12.87
CA GLU A 30 5.50 1.12 -14.02
C GLU A 30 5.78 2.57 -13.65
N GLU A 31 4.94 3.16 -12.80
CA GLU A 31 5.03 4.55 -12.40
C GLU A 31 4.46 4.74 -11.00
N VAL A 32 5.02 5.67 -10.23
CA VAL A 32 4.45 6.14 -8.96
C VAL A 32 3.86 7.52 -9.20
N LEU A 33 2.54 7.63 -9.10
CA LEU A 33 1.79 8.85 -9.37
C LEU A 33 1.82 9.79 -8.16
N PHE A 34 1.62 9.22 -6.97
CA PHE A 34 1.51 9.99 -5.74
C PHE A 34 1.94 9.18 -4.51
N TYR A 35 2.49 9.89 -3.53
CA TYR A 35 2.93 9.33 -2.26
C TYR A 35 2.50 10.25 -1.12
N TRP A 36 1.91 9.68 -0.08
CA TRP A 36 1.64 10.41 1.16
C TRP A 36 1.67 9.48 2.37
N GLU A 37 1.76 10.11 3.54
CA GLU A 37 1.75 9.42 4.82
C GLU A 37 0.68 10.01 5.72
N GLU A 38 0.07 9.14 6.51
CA GLU A 38 -0.81 9.51 7.60
C GLU A 38 -0.46 8.70 8.86
N SER A 39 -1.11 9.02 9.97
CA SER A 39 -1.03 8.23 11.19
C SER A 39 -2.41 7.67 11.49
N GLU A 40 -2.46 6.39 11.84
CA GLU A 40 -3.61 5.81 12.49
C GLU A 40 -3.95 6.63 13.77
N PRO A 41 -5.23 6.73 14.15
CA PRO A 41 -5.64 7.49 15.33
C PRO A 41 -4.98 6.97 16.60
N TRP A 42 -4.07 7.75 17.17
CA TRP A 42 -3.29 7.38 18.35
C TRP A 42 -4.14 7.35 19.64
N TRP A 43 -5.26 8.05 19.68
CA TRP A 43 -6.13 8.12 20.86
C TRP A 43 -7.10 6.93 20.99
N THR A 44 -7.09 5.99 20.04
CA THR A 44 -7.92 4.78 20.13
C THR A 44 -7.29 3.78 21.10
N PRO A 45 -8.08 3.01 21.88
CA PRO A 45 -7.56 2.03 22.82
C PRO A 45 -6.58 1.03 22.18
N GLU A 46 -6.80 0.68 20.91
CA GLU A 46 -5.96 -0.25 20.14
C GLU A 46 -4.58 0.32 19.79
N ASN A 47 -4.42 1.65 19.83
CA ASN A 47 -3.24 2.36 19.33
C ASN A 47 -2.53 3.22 20.39
N ALA A 48 -3.17 3.49 21.54
CA ALA A 48 -2.69 4.43 22.55
C ALA A 48 -1.29 4.15 23.11
N SER A 49 -0.84 2.90 23.10
CA SER A 49 0.48 2.50 23.61
C SER A 49 1.46 2.13 22.50
N LYS A 50 1.09 2.28 21.22
CA LYS A 50 1.95 1.90 20.11
C LYS A 50 2.96 3.02 19.81
N PRO A 51 4.20 2.66 19.42
CA PRO A 51 5.15 3.62 18.93
C PRO A 51 4.66 4.25 17.61
N TRP A 52 5.11 5.47 17.34
CA TRP A 52 4.73 6.23 16.13
C TRP A 52 4.89 5.43 14.83
N GLU A 53 5.97 4.66 14.68
CA GLU A 53 6.22 3.88 13.47
C GLU A 53 5.21 2.73 13.25
N GLU A 54 4.57 2.24 14.31
CA GLU A 54 3.48 1.27 14.19
C GLU A 54 2.15 1.92 13.82
N LEU A 55 2.01 3.23 14.04
CA LEU A 55 0.84 4.02 13.68
C LEU A 55 0.95 4.61 12.28
N ARG A 56 2.17 4.68 11.74
CA ARG A 56 2.43 5.23 10.41
C ARG A 56 1.75 4.39 9.32
N VAL A 57 1.02 5.08 8.46
CA VAL A 57 0.42 4.53 7.26
C VAL A 57 1.04 5.23 6.06
N ARG A 58 1.54 4.44 5.10
CA ARG A 58 2.15 4.96 3.87
C ARG A 58 1.29 4.55 2.70
N HIS A 59 0.91 5.52 1.88
CA HIS A 59 0.09 5.31 0.71
C HIS A 59 0.90 5.61 -0.55
N TYR A 60 0.80 4.72 -1.52
CA TYR A 60 1.34 4.90 -2.86
C TYR A 60 0.23 4.68 -3.87
N GLN A 61 -0.04 5.70 -4.67
CA GLN A 61 -0.78 5.53 -5.92
C GLN A 61 0.21 5.22 -7.02
N VAL A 62 0.04 4.08 -7.67
CA VAL A 62 0.95 3.58 -8.68
C VAL A 62 0.20 3.14 -9.93
N VAL A 63 0.83 3.26 -11.10
CA VAL A 63 0.42 2.50 -12.27
C VAL A 63 1.12 1.15 -12.21
N ALA A 64 0.34 0.08 -12.23
CA ALA A 64 0.85 -1.28 -12.17
C ALA A 64 0.32 -2.13 -13.31
N ARG A 65 1.18 -2.97 -13.88
CA ARG A 65 0.86 -3.84 -14.99
C ARG A 65 0.99 -5.31 -14.59
N ARG A 66 -0.01 -6.09 -15.02
CA ARG A 66 0.11 -7.55 -15.15
C ARG A 66 -0.13 -7.98 -16.60
N LEU A 67 -1.38 -7.91 -17.04
CA LEU A 67 -1.78 -8.09 -18.44
C LEU A 67 -2.17 -6.76 -19.10
N ARG A 68 -2.75 -5.86 -18.29
CA ARG A 68 -3.05 -4.47 -18.61
C ARG A 68 -2.55 -3.60 -17.46
N ALA A 69 -2.28 -2.33 -17.75
CA ALA A 69 -1.99 -1.34 -16.73
C ALA A 69 -3.29 -0.94 -16.02
N ALA A 70 -3.18 -0.65 -14.73
CA ALA A 70 -4.24 -0.12 -13.89
C ALA A 70 -3.61 0.76 -12.80
N GLU A 71 -4.33 1.76 -12.35
CA GLU A 71 -3.95 2.54 -11.17
C GLU A 71 -4.30 1.74 -9.91
N VAL A 72 -3.36 1.64 -8.98
CA VAL A 72 -3.46 0.85 -7.76
C VAL A 72 -3.05 1.69 -6.57
N GLU A 73 -3.85 1.65 -5.51
CA GLU A 73 -3.49 2.20 -4.20
C GLU A 73 -2.88 1.09 -3.34
N LEU A 74 -1.57 1.19 -3.09
CA LEU A 74 -0.82 0.35 -2.15
C LEU A 74 -0.69 1.06 -0.81
N VAL A 75 -1.07 0.40 0.27
CA VAL A 75 -1.05 0.97 1.61
C VAL A 75 -0.24 0.08 2.55
N GLN A 76 0.81 0.64 3.15
CA GLN A 76 1.56 0.00 4.24
C GLN A 76 1.02 0.48 5.57
N ARG A 77 0.51 -0.42 6.42
CA ARG A 77 0.01 -0.08 7.76
C ARG A 77 0.92 -0.66 8.83
N GLY A 78 1.89 0.11 9.32
CA GLY A 78 2.81 -0.29 10.40
C GLY A 78 3.21 -1.78 10.36
N ALA A 79 2.92 -2.49 11.46
CA ALA A 79 3.19 -3.93 11.60
C ALA A 79 2.21 -4.86 10.84
N ARG A 80 1.08 -4.36 10.33
CA ARG A 80 0.09 -5.17 9.59
C ARG A 80 0.55 -5.51 8.18
N GLY A 81 1.54 -4.79 7.66
CA GLY A 81 2.10 -5.02 6.33
C GLY A 81 1.39 -4.22 5.24
N TRP A 82 1.46 -4.72 4.01
CA TRP A 82 0.99 -4.04 2.82
C TRP A 82 -0.37 -4.57 2.36
N PHE A 83 -1.17 -3.67 1.79
CA PHE A 83 -2.48 -3.98 1.24
C PHE A 83 -2.70 -3.26 -0.09
N VAL A 84 -3.46 -3.88 -0.98
CA VAL A 84 -4.11 -3.19 -2.10
C VAL A 84 -5.48 -2.71 -1.61
N GLU A 85 -5.65 -1.39 -1.51
CA GLU A 85 -6.88 -0.75 -1.00
C GLU A 85 -7.79 -0.25 -2.14
N GLY A 86 -7.23 -0.03 -3.34
CA GLY A 86 -7.96 0.51 -4.48
C GLY A 86 -7.36 0.09 -5.81
N VAL A 87 -8.22 -0.16 -6.81
CA VAL A 87 -7.83 -0.37 -8.21
C VAL A 87 -8.76 0.42 -9.15
N ALA A 88 -8.21 1.16 -10.10
CA ALA A 88 -8.93 1.80 -11.21
C ALA A 88 -8.33 1.34 -12.55
N ASP A 89 -9.18 0.92 -13.48
CA ASP A 89 -8.80 0.34 -14.78
C ASP A 89 -8.96 1.33 -15.95
#